data_AF-A0A8H4TDB0-F1
#
_entry.id   AF-A0A8H4TDB0-F1
#
_cell.length_a   1.000
_cell.length_b   1.000
_cell.length_c   1.000
_cell.angle_alpha   90.00
_cell.angle_beta   90.00
_cell.angle_gamma   90.00
#
_symmetry.space_group_name_H-M   'P 1'
#
loop_
_entity.id
_entity.type
_entity.pdbx_description
1 polymer ?
#
loop_
_entity_poly.entity_id
_entity_poly.type
_entity_poly.pdbx_seq_one_letter_code
_entity_poly.pdbx_strand_id
1 'polypeptide(L)'
;MSAQVISNSGHEDMILLQHDAVLDYYGRKLATCSGDKTIKIFEIEGETQRLVETLKGHEGAVWCVAWAHPKYGNILASAGYDGKVFIWKEQGGQNNAWQRIYDFPLHKASVNIVSWSPHEAGCLLACASSDGNVSVLEFKDNSIDHTTFAAHGLGVNSVSWAPAT
;
A
#
# COMPACT_ATOMS: atom_id res chain seq x y z
N MET A 1 -7.61 -26.52 11.45
CA MET A 1 -7.82 -25.16 10.93
C MET A 1 -7.30 -25.17 9.51
N SER A 2 -8.18 -25.22 8.50
CA SER A 2 -7.79 -25.26 7.09
C SER A 2 -7.21 -23.91 6.69
N ALA A 3 -6.10 -23.91 5.96
CA ALA A 3 -5.61 -22.70 5.32
C ALA A 3 -6.62 -22.26 4.25
N GLN A 4 -7.07 -21.02 4.28
CA GLN A 4 -7.90 -20.46 3.22
C GLN A 4 -7.03 -20.15 2.01
N VAL A 5 -7.35 -20.76 0.86
CA VAL A 5 -6.62 -20.58 -0.39
C VAL A 5 -7.45 -19.71 -1.32
N ILE A 6 -6.94 -18.53 -1.64
CA ILE A 6 -7.55 -17.62 -2.61
C ILE A 6 -7.06 -18.04 -4.00
N SER A 7 -7.98 -18.51 -4.85
CA SER A 7 -7.65 -19.11 -6.15
C SER A 7 -7.66 -18.12 -7.31
N ASN A 8 -8.19 -16.91 -7.13
CA ASN A 8 -8.28 -15.90 -8.18
C ASN A 8 -8.25 -14.48 -7.61
N SER A 9 -7.30 -13.67 -8.06
CA SER A 9 -7.11 -12.26 -7.69
C SER A 9 -7.86 -11.28 -8.60
N GLY A 10 -8.54 -11.76 -9.65
CA GLY A 10 -9.39 -10.95 -10.53
C GLY A 10 -8.66 -9.88 -11.35
N HIS A 11 -7.33 -9.96 -11.44
CA HIS A 11 -6.48 -9.09 -12.25
C HIS A 11 -6.38 -9.60 -13.70
N GLU A 12 -6.38 -8.68 -14.67
CA GLU A 12 -6.43 -8.99 -16.11
C GLU A 12 -5.03 -9.07 -16.76
N ASP A 13 -4.00 -9.45 -16.00
CA ASP A 13 -2.65 -9.54 -16.54
C ASP A 13 -2.39 -10.92 -17.18
N MET A 14 -1.88 -10.90 -18.41
CA MET A 14 -1.49 -12.10 -19.16
C MET A 14 -0.21 -12.74 -18.59
N ILE A 15 0.50 -12.01 -17.70
CA ILE A 15 1.74 -12.43 -17.07
C ILE A 15 1.52 -12.35 -15.55
N LEU A 16 1.17 -13.49 -14.93
CA LEU A 16 0.79 -13.66 -13.52
C LEU A 16 1.88 -13.20 -12.53
N LEU A 17 2.01 -11.90 -12.25
CA LEU A 17 2.75 -11.41 -11.10
C LEU A 17 1.87 -10.46 -10.31
N GLN A 18 1.08 -11.04 -9.41
CA GLN A 18 0.63 -10.30 -8.25
C GLN A 18 1.90 -9.96 -7.45
N HIS A 19 2.24 -8.68 -7.39
CA HIS A 19 3.47 -8.26 -6.75
C HIS A 19 3.36 -8.30 -5.23
N ASP A 20 2.16 -8.02 -4.70
CA ASP A 20 1.91 -8.06 -3.27
C ASP A 20 0.45 -8.37 -2.94
N ALA A 21 0.25 -8.91 -1.74
CA ALA A 21 -1.05 -9.25 -1.19
C ALA A 21 -1.00 -9.06 0.33
N VAL A 22 -1.83 -8.18 0.87
CA VAL A 22 -1.79 -7.86 2.30
C VAL A 22 -3.18 -7.81 2.91
N LEU A 23 -3.34 -8.51 4.03
CA LEU A 23 -4.56 -8.49 4.83
C LEU A 23 -4.56 -7.28 5.77
N ASP A 24 -5.75 -6.74 6.01
CA ASP A 24 -5.95 -5.75 7.06
C ASP A 24 -5.76 -6.38 8.46
N TYR A 25 -5.71 -5.52 9.48
CA TYR A 25 -5.45 -5.94 10.87
C TYR A 25 -6.44 -7.00 11.38
N TYR A 26 -7.69 -6.98 10.89
CA TYR A 26 -8.73 -7.92 11.33
C TYR A 26 -8.89 -9.14 10.40
N GLY A 27 -8.12 -9.23 9.31
CA GLY A 27 -8.24 -10.29 8.31
C GLY A 27 -9.57 -10.30 7.54
N ARG A 28 -10.27 -9.16 7.49
CA ARG A 28 -11.55 -8.98 6.81
C ARG A 28 -11.41 -8.35 5.44
N LYS A 29 -10.32 -7.65 5.17
CA LYS A 29 -10.03 -7.02 3.89
C LYS A 29 -8.68 -7.47 3.37
N LEU A 30 -8.63 -7.83 2.10
CA LEU A 30 -7.40 -8.15 1.38
C LEU A 30 -7.17 -7.09 0.31
N ALA A 31 -6.00 -6.48 0.30
CA ALA A 31 -5.53 -5.66 -0.79
C ALA A 31 -4.58 -6.47 -1.67
N THR A 32 -4.79 -6.41 -2.99
CA THR A 32 -3.93 -7.04 -3.99
C THR A 32 -3.46 -6.00 -4.99
N CYS A 33 -2.21 -6.09 -5.44
CA CYS A 33 -1.69 -5.21 -6.46
C CYS A 33 -1.00 -5.99 -7.59
N SER A 34 -1.04 -5.44 -8.80
CA SER A 34 -0.63 -6.14 -10.01
C SER A 34 0.10 -5.23 -11.00
N GLY A 35 0.75 -5.86 -11.98
CA GLY A 35 1.32 -5.23 -13.18
C GLY A 35 0.27 -4.51 -14.04
N ASP A 36 -1.02 -4.85 -13.88
CA ASP A 36 -2.15 -4.19 -14.55
C ASP A 36 -2.42 -2.74 -14.10
N LYS A 37 -1.57 -2.21 -13.20
CA LYS A 37 -1.61 -0.82 -12.68
C LYS A 37 -2.81 -0.56 -11.77
N THR A 38 -3.48 -1.60 -11.31
CA THR A 38 -4.63 -1.51 -10.41
C THR A 38 -4.35 -2.19 -9.08
N ILE A 39 -5.07 -1.71 -8.07
CA ILE A 39 -5.14 -2.35 -6.77
C ILE A 39 -6.58 -2.79 -6.57
N LYS A 40 -6.79 -4.03 -6.15
CA LYS A 40 -8.13 -4.55 -5.87
C LYS A 40 -8.26 -4.79 -4.38
N ILE A 41 -9.40 -4.37 -3.83
CA ILE A 41 -9.76 -4.58 -2.44
C ILE A 41 -10.85 -5.62 -2.38
N PHE A 42 -10.58 -6.71 -1.68
CA PHE A 42 -11.52 -7.79 -1.45
C PHE A 42 -11.96 -7.77 0.01
N GLU A 43 -13.24 -8.01 0.24
CA GLU A 43 -13.79 -8.30 1.56
C GLU A 43 -13.92 -9.82 1.71
N ILE A 44 -13.45 -10.33 2.84
CA ILE A 44 -13.36 -11.74 3.15
C ILE A 44 -14.39 -12.04 4.24
N GLU A 45 -15.37 -12.86 3.89
CA GLU A 45 -16.38 -13.38 4.82
C GLU A 45 -16.38 -14.91 4.77
N GLY A 46 -15.67 -15.53 5.71
CA GLY A 46 -15.45 -16.98 5.69
C GLY A 46 -14.69 -17.38 4.43
N GLU A 47 -15.22 -18.32 3.65
CA GLU A 47 -14.61 -18.77 2.39
C GLU A 47 -15.00 -17.91 1.17
N THR A 48 -15.85 -16.91 1.37
CA THR A 48 -16.31 -16.03 0.29
C THR A 48 -15.42 -14.81 0.22
N GLN A 49 -14.98 -14.49 -0.99
CA GLN A 49 -14.29 -13.24 -1.30
C GLN A 49 -15.16 -12.40 -2.23
N ARG A 50 -15.35 -11.13 -1.87
CA ARG A 50 -16.11 -10.18 -2.68
C ARG A 50 -15.20 -9.02 -3.07
N LEU A 51 -15.04 -8.78 -4.37
CA LEU A 51 -14.39 -7.57 -4.85
C LEU A 51 -15.25 -6.37 -4.43
N VAL A 52 -14.69 -5.55 -3.54
CA VAL A 52 -15.36 -4.33 -3.05
C VAL A 52 -15.05 -3.17 -3.97
N GLU A 53 -13.77 -2.98 -4.31
CA GLU A 53 -13.34 -1.81 -5.07
C GLU A 53 -12.09 -2.12 -5.91
N THR A 54 -11.95 -1.41 -7.03
CA THR A 54 -10.72 -1.39 -7.85
C THR A 54 -10.16 0.03 -7.88
N LEU A 55 -9.03 0.23 -7.22
CA LEU A 55 -8.33 1.50 -7.17
C LEU A 55 -7.49 1.65 -8.43
N LYS A 56 -7.76 2.72 -9.18
CA LYS A 56 -7.06 3.07 -10.42
C LYS A 56 -6.44 4.44 -10.27
N GLY A 57 -5.23 4.60 -10.80
CA GLY A 57 -4.54 5.89 -10.79
C GLY A 57 -3.03 5.78 -11.03
N HIS A 58 -2.43 4.60 -10.84
CA HIS A 58 -1.03 4.40 -11.14
C HIS A 58 -0.81 4.37 -12.65
N GLU A 59 0.29 4.97 -13.10
CA GLU A 59 0.68 5.00 -14.51
C GLU A 59 1.58 3.81 -14.88
N GLY A 60 2.16 3.16 -13.87
CA GLY A 60 3.01 1.97 -13.97
C GLY A 60 2.51 0.81 -13.10
N ALA A 61 3.23 -0.30 -13.15
CA ALA A 61 2.97 -1.48 -12.33
C ALA A 61 3.02 -1.12 -10.84
N VAL A 62 2.13 -1.70 -10.03
CA VAL A 62 2.10 -1.49 -8.59
C VAL A 62 2.87 -2.61 -7.92
N TRP A 63 3.94 -2.26 -7.21
CA TRP A 63 4.87 -3.22 -6.63
C TRP A 63 4.48 -3.67 -5.23
N CYS A 64 3.92 -2.76 -4.43
CA CYS A 64 3.67 -3.02 -3.03
C CYS A 64 2.43 -2.27 -2.55
N VAL A 65 1.72 -2.90 -1.63
CA VAL A 65 0.59 -2.32 -0.91
C VAL A 65 0.75 -2.57 0.58
N ALA A 66 0.40 -1.60 1.41
CA ALA A 66 0.52 -1.72 2.86
C ALA A 66 -0.66 -1.07 3.58
N TRP A 67 -1.27 -1.80 4.51
CA TRP A 67 -2.34 -1.29 5.38
C TRP A 67 -1.77 -0.48 6.54
N ALA A 68 -2.38 0.67 6.81
CA ALA A 68 -2.12 1.40 8.04
C ALA A 68 -2.84 0.74 9.22
N HIS A 69 -2.39 1.06 10.44
CA HIS A 69 -3.06 0.58 11.64
C HIS A 69 -4.50 1.14 11.73
N PRO A 70 -5.51 0.31 12.10
CA PRO A 70 -6.92 0.71 12.09
C PRO A 70 -7.26 1.89 13.02
N LYS A 71 -6.38 2.20 13.99
CA LYS A 71 -6.47 3.42 14.83
C LYS A 71 -6.54 4.71 14.00
N TYR A 72 -5.94 4.74 12.83
CA TYR A 72 -5.94 5.91 11.92
C TYR A 72 -7.05 5.84 10.87
N GLY A 73 -7.87 4.78 10.90
CA GLY A 73 -8.90 4.47 9.91
C GLY A 73 -8.43 3.45 8.86
N ASN A 74 -9.30 3.18 7.89
CA ASN A 74 -9.01 2.26 6.79
C ASN A 74 -8.20 3.01 5.72
N ILE A 75 -6.89 2.98 5.88
CA ILE A 75 -5.91 3.63 5.00
C ILE A 75 -5.02 2.55 4.38
N LEU A 76 -4.79 2.66 3.07
CA LEU A 76 -3.89 1.82 2.30
C LEU A 76 -2.86 2.70 1.59
N ALA A 77 -1.59 2.34 1.69
CA ALA A 77 -0.52 2.90 0.88
C ALA A 77 -0.24 1.98 -0.31
N SER A 78 0.11 2.57 -1.45
CA SER A 78 0.59 1.82 -2.62
C SER A 78 1.80 2.49 -3.26
N ALA A 79 2.74 1.66 -3.73
CA ALA A 79 3.95 2.10 -4.42
C ALA A 79 4.01 1.51 -5.83
N GLY A 80 4.39 2.34 -6.79
CA GLY A 80 4.43 1.96 -8.20
C GLY A 80 5.77 2.22 -8.90
N TYR A 81 5.89 1.61 -10.08
CA TYR A 81 6.99 1.85 -11.02
C TYR A 81 7.02 3.30 -11.55
N ASP A 82 5.90 4.01 -11.45
CA ASP A 82 5.77 5.43 -11.79
C ASP A 82 6.50 6.37 -10.81
N GLY A 83 7.14 5.84 -9.77
CA GLY A 83 7.85 6.61 -8.75
C GLY A 83 6.91 7.35 -7.80
N LYS A 84 5.61 7.05 -7.85
CA LYS A 84 4.60 7.68 -7.00
C LYS A 84 4.20 6.74 -5.87
N VAL A 85 3.99 7.33 -4.71
CA VAL A 85 3.28 6.67 -3.60
C VAL A 85 1.90 7.29 -3.48
N PHE A 86 0.87 6.45 -3.49
CA PHE A 86 -0.49 6.91 -3.27
C PHE A 86 -1.01 6.46 -1.91
N ILE A 87 -1.77 7.34 -1.28
CA ILE A 87 -2.47 7.06 -0.04
C ILE A 87 -3.95 7.04 -0.34
N TRP A 88 -4.55 5.89 -0.08
CA TRP A 88 -5.96 5.63 -0.29
C TRP A 88 -6.64 5.56 1.06
N LYS A 89 -7.79 6.21 1.18
CA LYS A 89 -8.63 6.16 2.37
C LYS A 89 -10.03 5.75 1.99
N GLU A 90 -10.58 4.80 2.73
CA GLU A 90 -12.00 4.48 2.64
C GLU A 90 -12.79 5.59 3.34
N GLN A 91 -13.67 6.25 2.58
CA GLN A 91 -14.61 7.22 3.14
C GLN A 91 -15.80 6.46 3.72
N GLY A 92 -15.98 6.53 5.05
CA GLY A 92 -17.13 5.92 5.71
C GLY A 92 -18.45 6.48 5.16
N GLY A 93 -19.30 5.61 4.62
CA GLY A 93 -20.57 5.96 3.97
C GLY A 93 -21.25 4.74 3.36
N GLN A 94 -22.43 4.91 2.75
CA GLN A 94 -23.25 3.81 2.23
C GLN A 94 -22.55 2.95 1.14
N ASN A 95 -21.47 3.45 0.52
CA ASN A 95 -20.82 2.80 -0.63
C ASN A 95 -19.38 2.32 -0.37
N ASN A 96 -18.82 2.46 0.84
CA ASN A 96 -17.40 2.15 1.12
C ASN A 96 -16.44 2.69 0.04
N ALA A 97 -16.69 3.91 -0.43
CA ALA A 97 -15.96 4.48 -1.55
C ALA A 97 -14.51 4.76 -1.16
N TRP A 98 -13.59 4.32 -2.00
CA TRP A 98 -12.17 4.59 -1.80
C TRP A 98 -11.74 5.84 -2.55
N GLN A 99 -11.02 6.71 -1.85
CA GLN A 99 -10.50 7.93 -2.44
C GLN A 99 -8.99 7.99 -2.26
N ARG A 100 -8.30 8.41 -3.32
CA ARG A 100 -6.90 8.85 -3.21
C ARG A 100 -6.89 10.18 -2.46
N ILE A 101 -6.44 10.15 -1.22
CA ILE A 101 -6.36 11.36 -0.36
C ILE A 101 -5.02 12.08 -0.54
N TYR A 102 -4.02 11.38 -1.07
CA TYR A 102 -2.71 11.97 -1.30
C TYR A 102 -1.95 11.24 -2.41
N ASP A 103 -1.18 11.99 -3.18
CA ASP A 103 -0.16 11.48 -4.08
C ASP A 103 1.19 12.13 -3.81
N PHE A 104 2.23 11.31 -3.80
CA PHE A 104 3.56 11.74 -3.38
C PHE A 104 4.59 11.46 -4.48
N PRO A 105 4.90 12.48 -5.32
CA PRO A 105 5.84 12.36 -6.43
C PRO A 105 7.26 12.80 -6.03
N LEU A 106 7.78 12.32 -4.89
CA LEU A 106 9.13 12.72 -4.47
C LEU A 106 10.26 11.90 -5.10
N HIS A 107 9.97 10.68 -5.51
CA HIS A 107 10.99 9.78 -6.02
C HIS A 107 11.17 9.94 -7.53
N LYS A 108 12.43 9.95 -7.97
CA LYS A 108 12.78 10.10 -9.40
C LYS A 108 12.78 8.78 -10.15
N ALA A 109 12.65 7.67 -9.44
CA ALA A 109 12.63 6.31 -9.96
C ALA A 109 11.56 5.49 -9.23
N SER A 110 11.37 4.24 -9.67
CA SER A 110 10.42 3.27 -9.12
C SER A 110 10.52 3.17 -7.60
N VAL A 111 9.37 3.28 -6.93
CA VAL A 111 9.24 2.99 -5.50
C VAL A 111 8.99 1.50 -5.36
N ASN A 112 9.91 0.82 -4.69
CA ASN A 112 9.94 -0.64 -4.65
C ASN A 112 9.07 -1.19 -3.51
N ILE A 113 9.04 -0.49 -2.37
CA ILE A 113 8.30 -0.94 -1.19
C ILE A 113 7.79 0.23 -0.36
N VAL A 114 6.68 0.00 0.34
CA VAL A 114 6.12 0.87 1.37
C VAL A 114 5.88 0.07 2.64
N SER A 115 6.13 0.68 3.80
CA SER A 115 5.91 0.03 5.09
C SER A 115 5.41 1.05 6.12
N TRP A 116 4.24 0.76 6.73
CA TRP A 116 3.70 1.56 7.82
C TRP A 116 4.41 1.27 9.14
N SER A 117 4.60 2.30 9.96
CA SER A 117 5.17 2.14 11.29
C SER A 117 4.20 1.44 12.26
N PRO A 118 4.72 0.82 13.33
CA PRO A 118 3.91 0.45 14.48
C PRO A 118 3.13 1.66 15.00
N HIS A 119 1.89 1.42 15.43
CA HIS A 119 0.96 2.47 15.83
C HIS A 119 1.40 3.27 17.07
N GLU A 120 2.31 2.71 17.87
CA GLU A 120 2.94 3.34 19.02
C GLU A 120 3.94 4.43 18.63
N ALA A 121 4.62 4.27 17.48
CA ALA A 121 5.57 5.25 16.95
C ALA A 121 4.89 6.42 16.22
N GLY A 122 3.59 6.32 15.96
CA GLY A 122 2.80 7.30 15.22
C GLY A 122 2.27 6.77 13.89
N CYS A 123 1.79 7.68 13.05
CA CYS A 123 1.33 7.37 11.70
C CYS A 123 2.44 7.73 10.72
N LEU A 124 3.42 6.84 10.58
CA LEU A 124 4.56 7.03 9.68
C LEU A 124 4.53 6.00 8.54
N LEU A 125 4.93 6.43 7.35
CA LEU A 125 5.10 5.56 6.18
C LEU A 125 6.53 5.67 5.68
N ALA A 126 7.26 4.56 5.67
CA ALA A 126 8.56 4.46 5.02
C ALA A 126 8.39 4.01 3.57
N CYS A 127 9.08 4.68 2.65
CA CYS A 127 9.09 4.42 1.23
C CYS A 127 10.53 4.24 0.77
N ALA A 128 10.83 3.15 0.08
CA ALA A 128 12.16 2.91 -0.47
C ALA A 128 12.12 2.90 -1.99
N SER A 129 13.04 3.63 -2.61
CA SER A 129 13.08 3.82 -4.05
C SER A 129 14.39 3.38 -4.67
N SER A 130 14.29 3.01 -5.95
CA SER A 130 15.45 2.74 -6.82
C SER A 130 16.30 3.99 -7.08
N ASP A 131 15.85 5.19 -6.70
CA ASP A 131 16.65 6.42 -6.76
C ASP A 131 17.74 6.51 -5.68
N GLY A 132 17.78 5.54 -4.76
CA GLY A 132 18.76 5.46 -3.69
C GLY A 132 18.32 6.11 -2.38
N ASN A 133 17.15 6.74 -2.38
CA ASN A 133 16.62 7.43 -1.21
C ASN A 133 15.55 6.58 -0.51
N VAL A 134 15.47 6.81 0.81
CA VAL A 134 14.33 6.42 1.63
C VAL A 134 13.61 7.71 2.03
N SER A 135 12.30 7.71 1.86
CA SER A 135 11.44 8.78 2.36
C SER A 135 10.60 8.25 3.52
N VAL A 136 10.47 9.05 4.57
CA VAL A 136 9.55 8.79 5.68
C VAL A 136 8.52 9.90 5.66
N LEU A 137 7.25 9.53 5.50
CA LEU A 137 6.12 10.44 5.59
C LEU A 137 5.53 10.35 7.00
N GLU A 138 5.16 11.49 7.56
CA GLU A 138 4.50 11.62 8.85
C GLU A 138 3.14 12.28 8.67
N PHE A 139 2.08 11.59 9.08
CA PHE A 139 0.71 12.09 8.99
C PHE A 139 0.27 12.63 10.35
N LYS A 140 0.06 13.96 10.45
CA LYS A 140 -0.34 14.67 11.68
C LYS A 140 -1.50 15.61 11.40
N ASP A 141 -2.61 15.51 12.12
CA ASP A 141 -3.66 16.56 12.23
C ASP A 141 -3.96 17.37 10.95
N ASN A 142 -4.12 16.68 9.80
CA ASN A 142 -4.33 17.19 8.43
C ASN A 142 -3.11 17.70 7.63
N SER A 143 -1.90 17.71 8.17
CA SER A 143 -0.67 17.89 7.41
C SER A 143 0.08 16.58 7.21
N ILE A 144 0.84 16.53 6.12
CA ILE A 144 1.77 15.44 5.82
C ILE A 144 3.14 16.07 5.73
N ASP A 145 3.97 15.77 6.72
CA ASP A 145 5.39 16.11 6.68
C ASP A 145 6.16 14.94 6.06
N HIS A 146 7.35 15.24 5.54
CA HIS A 146 8.21 14.21 5.00
C HIS A 146 9.67 14.52 5.25
N THR A 147 10.46 13.47 5.37
CA THR A 147 11.91 13.54 5.35
C THR A 147 12.42 12.52 4.34
N THR A 148 13.30 12.96 3.44
CA THR A 148 13.97 12.09 2.48
C THR A 148 15.46 12.10 2.79
N PHE A 149 16.07 10.92 2.83
CA PHE A 149 17.49 10.77 3.05
C PHE A 149 18.08 9.75 2.08
N ALA A 150 19.32 10.01 1.65
CA ALA A 150 20.06 9.11 0.79
C ALA A 150 20.55 7.91 1.60
N ALA A 151 20.05 6.72 1.29
CA ALA A 151 20.42 5.49 1.99
C ALA A 151 21.48 4.69 1.21
N HIS A 152 21.31 4.54 -0.11
CA HIS A 152 22.20 3.71 -0.94
C HIS A 152 22.42 4.32 -2.33
N GLY A 153 23.63 4.18 -2.89
CA GLY A 153 23.98 4.76 -4.19
C GLY A 153 23.42 4.04 -5.43
N LEU A 154 22.90 2.82 -5.28
CA LEU A 154 22.41 1.99 -6.38
C LEU A 154 20.90 1.69 -6.32
N GLY A 155 20.18 2.32 -5.39
CA GLY A 155 18.77 2.04 -5.13
C GLY A 155 18.55 1.27 -3.83
N VAL A 156 17.34 1.39 -3.30
CA VAL A 156 16.89 0.74 -2.07
C VAL A 156 15.80 -0.27 -2.40
N ASN A 157 16.08 -1.55 -2.13
CA ASN A 157 15.17 -2.63 -2.51
C ASN A 157 14.05 -2.86 -1.50
N SER A 158 14.33 -2.68 -0.20
CA SER A 158 13.38 -3.00 0.86
C SER A 158 13.60 -2.11 2.08
N VAL A 159 12.55 -1.89 2.87
CA VAL A 159 12.54 -1.19 4.15
C VAL A 159 11.53 -1.85 5.06
N SER A 160 11.84 -1.91 6.37
CA SER A 160 10.93 -2.42 7.39
C SER A 160 11.13 -1.64 8.69
N TRP A 161 10.06 -1.48 9.44
CA TRP A 161 10.10 -0.85 10.77
C TRP A 161 10.46 -1.88 11.84
N ALA A 162 11.27 -1.46 12.81
CA ALA A 162 11.46 -2.23 14.03
C ALA A 162 10.14 -2.26 14.85
N PRO A 163 9.87 -3.34 15.60
CA PRO A 163 8.75 -3.38 16.52
C PRO A 163 8.88 -2.29 17.59
N ALA A 164 7.75 -1.75 18.05
CA ALA A 164 7.72 -0.86 19.19
C ALA A 164 8.17 -1.64 20.45
N THR A 165 9.04 -1.03 21.25
CA THR A 165 9.52 -1.56 22.53
C THR A 165 8.51 -1.38 23.64
#